data_AF-A0A4V6A972-F1
#
_entry.id   AF-A0A4V6A972-F1
#
_cell.length_a   1.000
_cell.length_b   1.000
_cell.length_c   1.000
_cell.angle_alpha   90.00
_cell.angle_beta   90.00
_cell.angle_gamma   90.00
#
_symmetry.space_group_name_H-M   'P 1'
#
loop_
_entity.id
_entity.type
_entity.pdbx_description
1 polymer ?
#
loop_
_entity_poly.entity_id
_entity_poly.type
_entity_poly.pdbx_seq_one_letter_code
_entity_poly.pdbx_strand_id
1 'polypeptide(L)'
;MINPCSEYFRGVFRRILKHRSTEEFESLPYICTLLNSSLWTYYGIIKTGEFLVATINGFGVVVEIVFLTLFLVFAPPRIRAKTAMLIGILDVGFLAAAMLVCQLLLQGDMKTDIIGFLGAGLNVVMYGSPLAAMKTVVRTRSVEYMPFLLSLFVFLNGGVWTCYAVLKKDWFLGVCTTTP
;
A
#
# COMPACT_ATOMS: atom_id res chain seq x y z
N MET A 1 -10.78 27.70 23.36
CA MET A 1 -11.25 26.99 22.14
C MET A 1 -10.25 25.89 21.84
N ILE A 2 -10.55 24.66 22.25
CA ILE A 2 -9.65 23.50 22.07
C ILE A 2 -10.00 22.84 20.73
N ASN A 3 -8.98 22.58 19.93
CA ASN A 3 -9.08 22.14 18.54
C ASN A 3 -9.72 20.73 18.45
N PRO A 4 -10.84 20.54 17.73
CA PRO A 4 -11.54 19.24 17.62
C PRO A 4 -10.65 18.12 17.06
N CYS A 5 -9.59 18.46 16.32
CA CYS A 5 -8.61 17.51 15.80
C CYS A 5 -7.76 16.84 16.92
N SER A 6 -7.48 17.56 18.02
CA SER A 6 -6.75 17.04 19.18
C SER A 6 -7.55 16.00 19.97
N GLU A 7 -8.88 16.15 19.99
CA GLU A 7 -9.77 15.23 20.69
C GLU A 7 -9.97 13.93 19.92
N TYR A 8 -10.03 14.01 18.59
CA TYR A 8 -10.12 12.84 17.71
C TYR A 8 -8.88 11.94 17.85
N PHE A 9 -7.67 12.52 17.79
CA PHE A 9 -6.42 11.77 17.93
C PHE A 9 -6.26 11.15 19.33
N ARG A 10 -6.63 11.91 20.39
CA ARG A 10 -6.67 11.38 21.76
C ARG A 10 -7.70 10.27 21.94
N GLY A 11 -8.84 10.35 21.26
CA GLY A 11 -9.92 9.35 21.31
C GLY A 11 -9.49 8.02 20.70
N VAL A 12 -8.85 8.05 19.53
CA VAL A 12 -8.31 6.87 18.84
C VAL A 12 -7.20 6.22 19.67
N PHE A 13 -6.22 6.99 20.14
CA PHE A 13 -5.09 6.47 20.91
C PHE A 13 -5.51 5.92 22.29
N ARG A 14 -6.45 6.60 22.99
CA ARG A 14 -7.03 6.08 24.25
C ARG A 14 -7.90 4.84 24.02
N ARG A 15 -8.61 4.72 22.89
CA ARG A 15 -9.40 3.51 22.58
C ARG A 15 -8.49 2.29 22.39
N ILE A 16 -7.44 2.45 21.59
CA ILE A 16 -6.42 1.41 21.33
C ILE A 16 -5.75 0.96 22.63
N LEU A 17 -5.35 1.90 23.50
CA LEU A 17 -4.74 1.61 24.80
C LEU A 17 -5.72 0.98 25.80
N LYS A 18 -6.99 1.41 25.82
CA LYS A 18 -7.99 0.96 26.79
C LYS A 18 -8.57 -0.43 26.46
N HIS A 19 -8.62 -0.81 25.19
CA HIS A 19 -9.24 -2.08 24.77
C HIS A 19 -8.21 -3.19 24.52
N ARG A 20 -6.89 -2.88 24.50
CA ARG A 20 -5.80 -3.83 24.17
C ARG A 20 -6.15 -4.74 22.96
N SER A 21 -6.88 -4.18 22.02
CA SER A 21 -7.43 -4.86 20.86
C SER A 21 -7.33 -3.88 19.72
N THR A 22 -6.88 -4.36 18.57
CA THR A 22 -6.84 -3.59 17.32
C THR A 22 -8.25 -3.33 16.77
N GLU A 23 -9.34 -3.59 17.51
CA GLU A 23 -10.72 -3.62 16.97
C GLU A 23 -10.75 -4.26 15.55
N GLU A 24 -11.65 -3.81 14.67
CA GLU A 24 -11.81 -4.26 13.27
C GLU A 24 -10.66 -3.81 12.33
N PHE A 25 -9.54 -3.27 12.83
CA PHE A 25 -8.43 -2.91 11.95
C PHE A 25 -7.77 -4.18 11.41
N GLU A 26 -8.09 -4.50 10.15
CA GLU A 26 -7.46 -5.59 9.45
C GLU A 26 -5.98 -5.27 9.19
N SER A 27 -5.08 -6.22 9.47
CA SER A 27 -3.66 -6.08 9.12
C SER A 27 -3.40 -6.24 7.62
N LEU A 28 -4.36 -6.81 6.89
CA LEU A 28 -4.20 -7.20 5.49
C LEU A 28 -3.89 -6.01 4.56
N PRO A 29 -4.54 -4.83 4.67
CA PRO A 29 -4.18 -3.67 3.86
C PRO A 29 -2.72 -3.23 4.04
N TYR A 30 -2.20 -3.25 5.27
CA TYR A 30 -0.80 -2.90 5.56
C TYR A 30 0.19 -3.93 4.99
N ILE A 31 -0.14 -5.23 5.11
CA ILE A 31 0.63 -6.32 4.49
C ILE A 31 0.66 -6.15 2.95
N CYS A 32 -0.49 -5.92 2.32
CA CYS A 32 -0.55 -5.69 0.87
C CYS A 32 0.22 -4.43 0.45
N THR A 33 0.16 -3.37 1.26
CA THR A 33 0.87 -2.12 0.99
C THR A 33 2.38 -2.28 1.14
N LEU A 34 2.85 -3.06 2.11
CA LEU A 34 4.25 -3.42 2.25
C LEU A 34 4.75 -4.20 1.03
N LEU A 35 4.02 -5.23 0.60
CA LEU A 35 4.38 -6.03 -0.57
C LEU A 35 4.42 -5.17 -1.83
N ASN A 36 3.39 -4.36 -2.05
CA ASN A 36 3.29 -3.46 -3.21
C ASN A 36 4.44 -2.45 -3.22
N SER A 37 4.70 -1.79 -2.10
CA SER A 37 5.79 -0.82 -1.96
C SER A 37 7.14 -1.50 -2.18
N SER A 38 7.32 -2.74 -1.71
CA SER A 38 8.55 -3.49 -1.92
C SER A 38 8.78 -3.85 -3.39
N LEU A 39 7.73 -4.29 -4.11
CA LEU A 39 7.78 -4.57 -5.54
C LEU A 39 8.11 -3.31 -6.36
N TRP A 40 7.45 -2.19 -6.08
CA TRP A 40 7.73 -0.92 -6.76
C TRP A 40 9.09 -0.32 -6.40
N THR A 41 9.56 -0.55 -5.17
CA THR A 41 10.93 -0.19 -4.77
C THR A 41 11.94 -0.95 -5.62
N TYR A 42 11.76 -2.27 -5.73
CA TYR A 42 12.63 -3.11 -6.54
C TYR A 42 12.56 -2.73 -8.02
N TYR A 43 11.36 -2.47 -8.54
CA TYR A 43 11.14 -1.97 -9.89
C TYR A 43 11.97 -0.72 -10.19
N GLY A 44 11.88 0.30 -9.33
CA GLY A 44 12.61 1.56 -9.52
C GLY A 44 14.13 1.41 -9.39
N ILE A 45 14.62 0.41 -8.64
CA ILE A 45 16.05 0.11 -8.53
C ILE A 45 16.57 -0.54 -9.82
N ILE A 46 15.83 -1.48 -10.39
CA ILE A 46 16.28 -2.25 -11.56
C ILE A 46 16.00 -1.53 -12.89
N LYS A 47 14.99 -0.66 -12.94
CA LYS A 47 14.66 0.13 -14.13
C LYS A 47 15.47 1.42 -14.17
N THR A 48 16.23 1.58 -15.25
CA THR A 48 17.06 2.78 -15.46
C THR A 48 16.21 4.05 -15.50
N GLY A 49 16.58 5.05 -14.71
CA GLY A 49 15.89 6.34 -14.69
C GLY A 49 14.61 6.41 -13.84
N GLU A 50 14.26 5.35 -13.10
CA GLU A 50 13.07 5.29 -12.24
C GLU A 50 13.38 5.39 -10.73
N PHE A 51 14.47 6.06 -10.38
CA PHE A 51 14.92 6.23 -8.99
C PHE A 51 13.88 6.93 -8.10
N LEU A 52 13.05 7.81 -8.67
CA LEU A 52 11.98 8.47 -7.93
C LEU A 52 10.96 7.44 -7.40
N VAL A 53 10.60 6.46 -8.23
CA VAL A 53 9.71 5.35 -7.84
C VAL A 53 10.35 4.55 -6.70
N ALA A 54 11.65 4.26 -6.79
CA ALA A 54 12.38 3.54 -5.75
C ALA A 54 12.36 4.29 -4.40
N THR A 55 12.64 5.59 -4.41
CA THR A 55 12.74 6.37 -3.17
C THR A 55 11.41 6.55 -2.46
N ILE A 56 10.32 6.88 -3.18
CA ILE A 56 9.01 7.09 -2.58
C ILE A 56 8.43 5.79 -2.02
N ASN A 57 8.53 4.68 -2.78
CA ASN A 57 8.07 3.39 -2.31
C ASN A 57 8.98 2.82 -1.21
N GLY A 58 10.28 3.08 -1.27
CA GLY A 58 11.22 2.67 -0.23
C GLY A 58 10.92 3.35 1.11
N PHE A 59 10.55 4.63 1.09
CA PHE A 59 10.00 5.30 2.27
C PHE A 59 8.70 4.64 2.75
N GLY A 60 7.80 4.29 1.83
CA GLY A 60 6.58 3.52 2.13
C GLY A 60 6.88 2.20 2.84
N VAL A 61 7.87 1.43 2.37
CA VAL A 61 8.32 0.19 3.02
C VAL A 61 8.71 0.43 4.48
N VAL A 62 9.50 1.47 4.76
CA VAL A 62 9.92 1.81 6.13
C VAL A 62 8.70 2.13 7.01
N VAL A 63 7.77 2.95 6.50
CA VAL A 63 6.55 3.32 7.21
C VAL A 63 5.68 2.10 7.51
N GLU A 64 5.45 1.22 6.53
CA GLU A 64 4.65 0.01 6.69
C GLU A 64 5.29 -1.00 7.65
N ILE A 65 6.62 -1.15 7.64
CA ILE A 65 7.34 -1.98 8.63
C ILE A 65 7.10 -1.44 10.04
N VAL A 66 7.16 -0.13 10.25
CA VAL A 66 6.87 0.47 11.57
C VAL A 66 5.43 0.17 11.99
N PHE A 67 4.45 0.35 11.10
CA PHE A 67 3.04 0.06 11.40
C PHE A 67 2.80 -1.42 11.73
N LEU A 68 3.31 -2.34 10.91
CA LEU A 68 3.15 -3.78 11.13
C LEU A 68 3.87 -4.25 12.40
N THR A 69 5.02 -3.65 12.72
CA THR A 69 5.72 -3.93 13.99
C THR A 69 4.85 -3.53 15.18
N LEU A 70 4.31 -2.30 15.18
CA LEU A 70 3.40 -1.85 16.23
C LEU A 70 2.15 -2.74 16.30
N PHE A 71 1.56 -3.09 15.16
CA PHE A 71 0.41 -3.99 15.08
C PHE A 71 0.73 -5.34 15.74
N LEU A 72 1.86 -5.97 15.41
CA LEU A 72 2.26 -7.26 15.98
C LEU A 72 2.53 -7.17 17.50
N VAL A 73 3.06 -6.05 17.99
CA VAL A 73 3.30 -5.85 19.44
C VAL A 73 1.98 -5.81 20.21
N PHE A 74 0.97 -5.12 19.68
CA PHE A 74 -0.29 -4.86 20.39
C PHE A 74 -1.43 -5.85 20.04
N ALA A 75 -1.36 -6.58 18.94
CA ALA A 75 -2.43 -7.47 18.50
C ALA A 75 -2.61 -8.69 19.43
N PRO A 76 -3.86 -9.18 19.62
CA PRO A 76 -4.14 -10.42 20.33
C PRO A 76 -3.40 -11.63 19.72
N PRO A 77 -3.01 -12.66 20.51
CA PRO A 77 -2.14 -13.74 20.05
C PRO A 77 -2.59 -14.44 18.75
N ARG A 78 -3.89 -14.70 18.60
CA ARG A 78 -4.44 -15.34 17.38
C ARG A 78 -4.30 -14.45 16.14
N ILE A 79 -4.61 -13.17 16.26
CA ILE A 79 -4.50 -12.21 15.14
C ILE A 79 -3.03 -11.99 14.82
N ARG A 80 -2.19 -11.79 15.83
CA ARG A 80 -0.74 -11.66 15.70
C ARG A 80 -0.10 -12.82 14.95
N ALA A 81 -0.46 -14.06 15.30
CA ALA A 81 0.06 -15.24 14.62
C ALA A 81 -0.36 -15.27 13.14
N LYS A 82 -1.64 -14.97 12.84
CA LYS A 82 -2.13 -14.89 11.46
C LYS A 82 -1.41 -13.79 10.67
N THR A 83 -1.26 -12.60 11.24
CA THR A 83 -0.56 -11.47 10.61
C THR A 83 0.91 -11.80 10.34
N ALA A 84 1.63 -12.34 11.34
CA ALA A 84 3.03 -12.74 11.18
C ALA A 84 3.21 -13.83 10.11
N MET A 85 2.30 -14.80 10.06
CA MET A 85 2.29 -15.84 9.02
C MET A 85 2.08 -15.22 7.63
N LEU A 86 1.14 -14.29 7.48
CA LEU A 86 0.88 -13.63 6.19
C LEU A 86 2.08 -12.78 5.75
N ILE A 87 2.72 -12.04 6.65
CA ILE A 87 3.97 -11.30 6.37
C ILE A 87 5.06 -12.28 5.89
N GLY A 88 5.25 -13.39 6.62
CA GLY A 88 6.24 -14.40 6.25
C GLY A 88 5.97 -15.02 4.87
N ILE A 89 4.72 -15.27 4.52
CA ILE A 89 4.34 -15.86 3.23
C ILE A 89 4.45 -14.84 2.09
N LEU A 90 3.89 -13.64 2.26
CA LEU A 90 3.73 -12.66 1.19
C LEU A 90 4.94 -11.73 1.07
N ASP A 91 5.30 -11.03 2.15
CA ASP A 91 6.36 -10.01 2.13
C ASP A 91 7.77 -10.59 2.18
N VAL A 92 7.93 -11.80 2.73
CA VAL A 92 9.23 -12.47 2.77
C VAL A 92 9.30 -13.57 1.71
N GLY A 93 8.44 -14.59 1.80
CA GLY A 93 8.50 -15.77 0.93
C GLY A 93 8.27 -15.45 -0.54
N PHE A 94 7.09 -14.91 -0.87
CA PHE A 94 6.71 -14.58 -2.24
C PHE A 94 7.62 -13.50 -2.81
N LEU A 95 7.91 -12.42 -2.07
CA LEU A 95 8.81 -11.37 -2.54
C LEU A 95 10.22 -11.90 -2.85
N ALA A 96 10.81 -12.67 -1.93
CA ALA A 96 12.14 -13.25 -2.14
C ALA A 96 12.14 -14.22 -3.34
N ALA A 97 11.11 -15.05 -3.47
CA ALA A 97 10.96 -15.95 -4.61
C ALA A 97 10.84 -15.17 -5.94
N ALA A 98 10.02 -14.13 -5.98
CA ALA A 98 9.86 -13.28 -7.16
C ALA A 98 11.18 -12.59 -7.54
N MET A 99 11.90 -12.05 -6.56
CA MET A 99 13.22 -11.44 -6.78
C MET A 99 14.26 -12.47 -7.26
N LEU A 100 14.29 -13.67 -6.66
CA LEU A 100 15.23 -14.72 -7.02
C LEU A 100 14.99 -15.24 -8.44
N VAL A 101 13.73 -15.54 -8.78
CA VAL A 101 13.33 -15.91 -10.15
C VAL A 101 13.74 -14.83 -11.14
N CYS A 102 13.50 -13.57 -10.79
CA CYS A 102 13.88 -12.43 -11.61
C CYS A 102 15.39 -12.28 -11.82
N GLN A 103 16.21 -12.60 -10.82
CA GLN A 103 17.67 -12.50 -10.92
C GLN A 103 18.30 -13.70 -11.63
N LEU A 104 17.75 -14.89 -11.42
CA LEU A 104 18.35 -16.13 -11.94
C LEU A 104 17.84 -16.51 -13.33
N LEU A 105 16.59 -16.21 -13.65
CA LEU A 105 15.91 -16.73 -14.84
C LEU A 105 15.58 -15.66 -15.88
N LEU A 106 15.61 -14.37 -15.53
CA LEU A 106 15.24 -13.27 -16.41
C LEU A 106 16.44 -12.37 -16.71
N GLN A 107 16.47 -11.80 -17.91
CA GLN A 107 17.51 -10.87 -18.35
C GLN A 107 16.88 -9.60 -18.94
N GLY A 108 17.59 -8.48 -18.79
CA GLY A 108 17.21 -7.20 -19.39
C GLY A 108 15.79 -6.76 -19.03
N ASP A 109 15.06 -6.28 -20.02
CA ASP A 109 13.75 -5.65 -19.86
C ASP A 109 12.67 -6.62 -19.35
N MET A 110 12.78 -7.92 -19.64
CA MET A 110 11.80 -8.93 -19.20
C MET A 110 11.69 -9.01 -17.66
N LYS A 111 12.79 -8.75 -16.95
CA LYS A 111 12.81 -8.68 -15.49
C LYS A 111 11.94 -7.53 -14.98
N THR A 112 12.13 -6.37 -15.60
CA THR A 112 11.42 -5.14 -15.27
C THR A 112 9.94 -5.26 -15.58
N ASP A 113 9.60 -5.87 -16.72
CA ASP A 113 8.21 -6.08 -17.14
C ASP A 113 7.44 -7.00 -16.18
N ILE A 114 8.05 -8.10 -15.73
CA ILE A 114 7.41 -9.04 -14.79
C ILE A 114 7.18 -8.37 -13.43
N ILE A 115 8.17 -7.66 -12.89
CA ILE A 115 8.01 -6.95 -11.61
C ILE A 115 6.97 -5.83 -11.76
N GLY A 116 7.01 -5.07 -12.85
CA GLY A 116 6.04 -4.03 -13.15
C GLY A 116 4.63 -4.59 -13.25
N PHE A 117 4.44 -5.73 -13.90
CA PHE A 117 3.15 -6.40 -14.02
C PHE A 117 2.62 -6.88 -12.66
N LEU A 118 3.48 -7.48 -11.83
CA LEU A 118 3.10 -7.92 -10.48
C LEU A 118 2.69 -6.73 -9.60
N GLY A 119 3.51 -5.68 -9.57
CA GLY A 119 3.19 -4.45 -8.82
C GLY A 119 1.92 -3.78 -9.34
N ALA A 120 1.71 -3.78 -10.66
CA ALA A 120 0.52 -3.19 -11.25
C ALA A 120 -0.76 -3.98 -10.91
N GLY A 121 -0.71 -5.30 -11.06
CA GLY A 121 -1.83 -6.17 -10.69
C GLY A 121 -2.19 -6.05 -9.21
N LEU A 122 -1.19 -5.97 -8.32
CA LEU A 122 -1.43 -5.80 -6.90
C LEU A 122 -2.07 -4.44 -6.58
N ASN A 123 -1.63 -3.35 -7.21
CA ASN A 123 -2.27 -2.03 -7.11
C ASN A 123 -3.76 -2.09 -7.50
N VAL A 124 -4.10 -2.77 -8.61
CA VAL A 124 -5.50 -2.92 -9.06
C VAL A 124 -6.33 -3.65 -8.00
N VAL A 125 -5.80 -4.74 -7.43
CA VAL A 125 -6.48 -5.47 -6.35
C VAL A 125 -6.68 -4.58 -5.12
N MET A 126 -5.67 -3.80 -4.75
CA MET A 126 -5.74 -2.88 -3.61
C MET A 126 -6.80 -1.78 -3.80
N TYR A 127 -7.06 -1.33 -5.02
CA TYR A 127 -8.16 -0.39 -5.31
C TYR A 127 -9.56 -0.97 -5.07
N GLY A 128 -9.69 -2.28 -4.84
CA GLY A 128 -10.95 -2.87 -4.40
C GLY A 128 -11.47 -2.27 -3.09
N SER A 129 -10.59 -1.93 -2.14
CA SER A 129 -10.97 -1.32 -0.86
C SER A 129 -11.60 0.07 -1.01
N PRO A 130 -10.96 1.07 -1.66
CA PRO A 130 -11.59 2.37 -1.88
C PRO A 130 -12.84 2.28 -2.76
N LEU A 131 -12.91 1.36 -3.73
CA LEU A 131 -14.14 1.16 -4.52
C LEU A 131 -15.30 0.64 -3.66
N ALA A 132 -15.03 -0.28 -2.74
CA ALA A 132 -16.03 -0.74 -1.76
C ALA A 132 -16.49 0.41 -0.85
N ALA A 133 -15.58 1.28 -0.41
CA ALA A 133 -15.93 2.48 0.36
C ALA A 133 -16.82 3.43 -0.44
N MET A 134 -16.49 3.70 -1.72
CA MET A 134 -17.33 4.53 -2.61
C MET A 134 -18.73 3.93 -2.80
N LYS A 135 -18.84 2.62 -2.98
CA LYS A 135 -20.14 1.92 -3.04
C LYS A 135 -20.96 2.14 -1.77
N THR A 136 -20.31 2.10 -0.61
CA THR A 136 -20.96 2.40 0.69
C THR A 136 -21.42 3.84 0.77
N VAL A 137 -20.62 4.82 0.32
CA VAL A 137 -21.01 6.24 0.28
C VAL A 137 -22.26 6.44 -0.59
N VAL A 138 -22.30 5.84 -1.79
CA VAL A 138 -23.45 5.94 -2.70
C VAL A 138 -24.70 5.32 -2.08
N ARG A 139 -24.57 4.16 -1.43
CA ARG A 139 -25.69 3.44 -0.81
C ARG A 139 -26.23 4.13 0.44
N THR A 140 -25.34 4.67 1.27
CA THR A 140 -25.69 5.31 2.55
C THR A 140 -25.97 6.80 2.43
N ARG A 141 -25.63 7.41 1.28
CA ARG A 141 -25.69 8.87 1.04
C ARG A 141 -24.92 9.68 2.09
N SER A 142 -23.90 9.07 2.71
CA SER A 142 -23.06 9.70 3.74
C SER A 142 -21.58 9.60 3.35
N VAL A 143 -20.84 10.69 3.56
CA VAL A 143 -19.38 10.77 3.35
C VAL A 143 -18.59 10.59 4.65
N GLU A 144 -19.24 10.13 5.71
CA GLU A 144 -18.63 9.95 7.05
C GLU A 144 -17.37 9.06 7.01
N TYR A 145 -17.34 8.08 6.09
CA TYR A 145 -16.21 7.17 5.90
C TYR A 145 -15.22 7.62 4.81
N MET A 146 -15.41 8.79 4.19
CA MET A 146 -14.57 9.28 3.09
C MET A 146 -14.20 10.77 3.28
N PRO A 147 -13.15 11.06 4.08
CA PRO A 147 -12.74 12.43 4.32
C PRO A 147 -12.25 13.09 3.03
N PHE A 148 -12.89 14.20 2.64
CA PHE A 148 -12.65 14.92 1.37
C PHE A 148 -11.17 15.20 1.09
N LEU A 149 -10.42 15.68 2.08
CA LEU A 149 -9.00 16.01 1.92
C LEU A 149 -8.16 14.79 1.56
N LEU A 150 -8.43 13.63 2.18
CA LEU A 150 -7.73 12.39 1.86
C LEU A 150 -7.99 11.99 0.41
N SER A 151 -9.25 12.06 -0.02
CA SER A 151 -9.63 11.77 -1.41
C SER A 151 -8.99 12.74 -2.41
N LEU A 152 -8.91 14.02 -2.08
CA LEU A 152 -8.24 15.03 -2.92
C LEU A 152 -6.74 14.74 -3.06
N PHE A 153 -6.04 14.41 -1.98
CA PHE A 153 -4.61 14.08 -2.05
C PHE A 153 -4.36 12.78 -2.82
N VAL A 154 -5.20 11.76 -2.66
CA VAL A 154 -5.11 10.52 -3.46
C VAL A 154 -5.36 10.82 -4.95
N PHE A 155 -6.32 11.68 -5.28
CA PHE A 155 -6.58 12.11 -6.66
C PHE A 155 -5.38 12.87 -7.26
N LEU A 156 -4.82 13.85 -6.55
CA LEU A 156 -3.65 14.59 -7.00
C LEU A 156 -2.42 13.68 -7.14
N ASN A 157 -2.22 12.75 -6.21
CA ASN A 157 -1.17 11.74 -6.30
C ASN A 157 -1.33 10.90 -7.57
N GLY A 158 -2.54 10.40 -7.86
CA GLY A 158 -2.84 9.71 -9.12
C GLY A 158 -2.51 10.57 -10.34
N GLY A 159 -2.92 11.83 -10.35
CA GLY A 159 -2.59 12.77 -11.43
C GLY A 159 -1.08 12.95 -11.64
N VAL A 160 -0.32 13.13 -10.56
CA VAL A 160 1.15 13.25 -10.61
C VAL A 160 1.78 12.00 -11.21
N TRP A 161 1.37 10.81 -10.77
CA TRP A 161 1.91 9.55 -11.28
C TRP A 161 1.51 9.28 -12.73
N THR A 162 0.29 9.62 -13.14
CA THR A 162 -0.13 9.56 -14.54
C THR A 162 0.72 10.47 -15.41
N CYS A 163 0.90 11.74 -15.01
CA CYS A 163 1.75 12.68 -15.73
C CYS A 163 3.19 12.17 -15.82
N TYR A 164 3.74 11.66 -14.72
CA TYR A 164 5.08 11.09 -14.65
C TYR A 164 5.22 9.89 -15.61
N ALA A 165 4.24 8.98 -15.64
CA ALA A 165 4.21 7.83 -16.54
C ALA A 165 4.18 8.25 -18.02
N VAL A 166 3.35 9.24 -18.37
CA VAL A 166 3.26 9.78 -19.74
C VAL A 166 4.59 10.41 -20.17
N LEU A 167 5.23 11.18 -19.28
CA LEU A 167 6.52 11.84 -19.56
C LEU A 167 7.65 10.82 -19.74
N LYS A 168 7.65 9.74 -18.95
CA LYS A 168 8.64 8.67 -19.01
C LYS A 168 8.35 7.62 -20.09
N LYS A 169 7.20 7.70 -20.76
CA LYS A 169 6.67 6.66 -21.66
C LYS A 169 6.67 5.28 -20.99
N ASP A 170 6.40 5.25 -19.69
CA ASP A 170 6.37 4.03 -18.90
C ASP A 170 4.95 3.48 -18.80
N TRP A 171 4.65 2.48 -19.63
CA TRP A 171 3.31 1.93 -19.74
C TRP A 171 2.83 1.25 -18.45
N PHE A 172 3.74 0.72 -17.62
CA PHE A 172 3.36 0.04 -16.37
C PHE A 172 2.88 1.04 -15.30
N LEU A 173 3.50 2.22 -15.21
CA LEU A 173 3.04 3.31 -14.35
C LEU A 173 1.73 3.94 -14.88
N GLY A 174 1.53 3.93 -16.20
CA GLY A 174 0.33 4.46 -16.85
C GLY A 174 -0.90 3.58 -16.65
N VAL A 175 -0.80 2.27 -16.92
CA VAL A 175 -1.93 1.31 -16.87
C VAL A 175 -2.55 1.22 -15.47
N CYS A 176 -1.77 1.39 -14.40
CA CYS A 176 -2.31 1.41 -13.03
C CYS A 176 -3.17 2.63 -12.68
N THR A 177 -3.05 3.70 -13.46
CA THR A 177 -3.65 5.00 -13.13
C THR A 177 -4.67 5.45 -14.17
N THR A 178 -4.72 4.75 -15.31
CA THR A 178 -5.70 4.96 -16.37
C THR A 178 -6.50 3.69 -16.61
N THR A 179 -7.47 3.40 -15.75
CA THR A 179 -8.68 2.69 -16.18
C THR A 179 -9.86 3.67 -16.07
N PRO A 180 -10.70 3.80 -17.11
CA PRO A 180 -11.80 4.74 -17.17
C PRO A 180 -12.87 4.51 -16.08
#